data_AF-A0A1A6XZR5-F1
#
_entry.id   AF-A0A1A6XZR5-F1
#
_cell.length_a   1.000
_cell.length_b   1.000
_cell.length_c   1.000
_cell.angle_alpha   90.00
_cell.angle_beta   90.00
_cell.angle_gamma   90.00
#
_symmetry.space_group_name_H-M   'P 1'
#
loop_
_entity.id
_entity.type
_entity.pdbx_description
1 polymer ?
#
loop_
_entity_poly.entity_id
_entity_poly.type
_entity_poly.pdbx_seq_one_letter_code
_entity_poly.pdbx_strand_id
1 'polypeptide(L)'
;MTTHMKNERKRGRARADQTPLSVAAIRKVVLSVHTRSHDYGDDADIAELLPELAAFGITTVKPLRLLMKKHRRALLQEERIVMRRAETLHLRTEWRPDGIDVHANTSRYAIGGLVRTSMEHEFGFETMLPFHEVREDEPA
;
A
#
# COMPACT_ATOMS: atom_id res chain seq x y z
N MET A 1 10.77 28.83 27.49
CA MET A 1 10.80 27.35 27.64
C MET A 1 10.35 26.67 26.35
N THR A 2 11.13 26.76 25.26
CA THR A 2 10.56 26.49 23.91
C THR A 2 11.51 25.84 22.91
N THR A 3 12.80 25.73 23.22
CA THR A 3 13.83 25.15 22.33
C THR A 3 14.06 23.67 22.59
N HIS A 4 14.07 23.22 23.85
CA HIS A 4 14.29 21.80 24.21
C HIS A 4 13.17 20.87 23.71
N MET A 5 11.90 21.20 23.96
CA MET A 5 10.77 20.39 23.50
C MET A 5 10.68 20.26 21.97
N LYS A 6 11.05 21.31 21.21
CA LYS A 6 11.10 21.24 19.74
C LYS A 6 12.21 20.29 19.26
N ASN A 7 13.35 20.27 19.95
CA ASN A 7 14.47 19.39 19.61
C ASN A 7 14.20 17.92 19.95
N GLU A 8 13.56 17.65 21.09
CA GLU A 8 13.14 16.30 21.49
C GLU A 8 12.11 15.71 20.52
N ARG A 9 11.12 16.51 20.10
CA ARG A 9 10.14 16.09 19.08
C ARG A 9 10.77 15.80 17.73
N LYS A 10 11.75 16.61 17.28
CA LYS A 10 12.52 16.35 16.04
C LYS A 10 13.29 15.03 16.14
N ARG A 11 13.90 14.73 17.30
CA ARG A 11 14.59 13.46 17.56
C ARG A 11 13.63 12.28 17.57
N GLY A 12 12.45 12.41 18.19
CA GLY A 12 11.43 11.36 18.22
C GLY A 12 10.92 10.99 16.83
N ARG A 13 10.61 11.99 15.99
CA ARG A 13 10.20 11.75 14.60
C ARG A 13 11.32 11.14 13.76
N ALA A 14 12.55 11.64 13.89
CA ALA A 14 13.70 11.07 13.19
C ALA A 14 13.95 9.60 13.59
N ARG A 15 13.75 9.24 14.86
CA ARG A 15 13.84 7.85 15.33
C ARG A 15 12.73 6.97 14.77
N ALA A 16 11.47 7.44 14.80
CA ALA A 16 10.34 6.72 14.23
C ALA A 16 10.47 6.51 12.70
N ASP A 17 11.12 7.45 12.03
CA ASP A 17 11.39 7.40 10.59
C ASP A 17 12.42 6.33 10.21
N GLN A 18 13.33 5.98 11.12
CA GLN A 18 14.35 4.94 10.95
C GLN A 18 13.90 3.57 11.44
N THR A 19 12.68 3.44 11.96
CA THR A 19 12.15 2.14 12.39
C THR A 19 12.10 1.19 11.18
N PRO A 20 12.63 -0.04 11.31
CA PRO A 20 12.51 -1.07 10.27
C PRO A 20 11.05 -1.36 9.93
N LEU A 21 10.80 -1.75 8.69
CA LEU A 21 9.46 -2.16 8.29
C LEU A 21 9.06 -3.49 8.93
N SER A 22 7.80 -3.56 9.30
CA SER A 22 7.06 -4.74 9.75
C SER A 22 5.64 -4.62 9.23
N VAL A 23 4.86 -5.71 9.28
CA VAL A 23 3.44 -5.69 8.87
C VAL A 23 2.67 -4.54 9.53
N ALA A 24 2.81 -4.40 10.85
CA ALA A 24 2.16 -3.33 11.61
C ALA A 24 2.66 -1.93 11.21
N ALA A 25 3.96 -1.78 10.92
CA ALA A 25 4.52 -0.51 10.49
C ALA A 25 4.04 -0.11 9.09
N ILE A 26 3.98 -1.05 8.15
CA ILE A 26 3.43 -0.84 6.80
C ILE A 26 1.97 -0.42 6.89
N ARG A 27 1.13 -1.23 7.58
CA ARG A 27 -0.30 -0.95 7.78
C ARG A 27 -0.50 0.46 8.35
N LYS A 28 0.25 0.82 9.40
CA LYS A 28 0.19 2.15 10.00
C LYS A 28 0.60 3.28 9.05
N VAL A 29 1.66 3.09 8.25
CA VAL A 29 2.15 4.12 7.32
C VAL A 29 1.13 4.33 6.20
N VAL A 30 0.66 3.26 5.57
CA VAL A 30 -0.30 3.34 4.45
C VAL A 30 -1.60 4.01 4.92
N LEU A 31 -2.15 3.59 6.06
CA LEU A 31 -3.38 4.18 6.62
C LEU A 31 -3.19 5.60 7.21
N SER A 32 -1.97 6.09 7.33
CA SER A 32 -1.71 7.51 7.64
C SER A 32 -1.80 8.42 6.40
N VAL A 33 -1.77 7.84 5.20
CA VAL A 33 -1.79 8.54 3.90
C VAL A 33 -3.12 8.30 3.16
N HIS A 34 -3.68 7.09 3.31
CA HIS A 34 -4.93 6.62 2.72
C HIS A 34 -6.00 6.38 3.78
N THR A 35 -7.26 6.19 3.37
CA THR A 35 -8.38 5.97 4.29
C THR A 35 -8.38 4.55 4.86
N ARG A 36 -9.04 4.36 6.01
CA ARG A 36 -9.20 3.05 6.65
C ARG A 36 -9.95 2.02 5.79
N SER A 37 -10.66 2.46 4.76
CA SER A 37 -11.35 1.55 3.82
C SER A 37 -10.44 0.67 2.98
N HIS A 38 -9.12 0.89 2.98
CA HIS A 38 -8.15 0.00 2.32
C HIS A 38 -7.67 -1.12 3.27
N ASP A 39 -8.08 -1.08 4.54
CA ASP A 39 -7.71 -1.99 5.63
C ASP A 39 -8.56 -3.28 5.61
N TYR A 40 -8.69 -3.90 4.44
CA TYR A 40 -9.46 -5.14 4.26
C TYR A 40 -8.58 -6.32 3.77
N GLY A 41 -7.27 -6.07 3.60
CA GLY A 41 -6.25 -7.09 3.38
C GLY A 41 -5.79 -7.75 4.69
N ASP A 42 -5.34 -9.00 4.61
CA ASP A 42 -4.84 -9.72 5.78
C ASP A 42 -3.37 -9.38 6.07
N ASP A 43 -2.84 -9.91 7.17
CA ASP A 43 -1.44 -9.68 7.55
C ASP A 43 -0.46 -10.46 6.66
N ALA A 44 -0.88 -11.54 6.00
CA ALA A 44 -0.05 -12.34 5.10
C ALA A 44 0.23 -11.57 3.80
N ASP A 45 -0.81 -10.97 3.20
CA ASP A 45 -0.71 -10.08 2.04
C ASP A 45 0.28 -8.92 2.30
N ILE A 46 0.25 -8.35 3.51
CA ILE A 46 1.15 -7.26 3.90
C ILE A 46 2.57 -7.78 4.17
N ALA A 47 2.71 -9.03 4.64
CA ALA A 47 4.01 -9.63 4.90
C ALA A 47 4.80 -9.88 3.61
N GLU A 48 4.11 -10.21 2.50
CA GLU A 48 4.72 -10.33 1.17
C GLU A 48 5.44 -9.06 0.72
N LEU A 49 4.94 -7.88 1.12
CA LEU A 49 5.55 -6.60 0.76
C LEU A 49 6.94 -6.39 1.37
N LEU A 50 7.29 -7.10 2.45
CA LEU A 50 8.56 -6.90 3.15
C LEU A 50 9.77 -7.22 2.25
N PRO A 51 9.88 -8.42 1.65
CA PRO A 51 10.96 -8.70 0.69
C PRO A 51 10.85 -7.86 -0.59
N GLU A 52 9.63 -7.56 -1.08
CA GLU A 52 9.42 -6.70 -2.25
C GLU A 52 10.04 -5.31 -2.03
N LEU A 53 9.63 -4.62 -0.96
CA LEU A 53 10.13 -3.29 -0.62
C LEU A 53 11.65 -3.30 -0.34
N ALA A 54 12.15 -4.36 0.29
CA ALA A 54 13.58 -4.51 0.56
C ALA A 54 14.42 -4.59 -0.73
N ALA A 55 13.92 -5.24 -1.78
CA ALA A 55 14.59 -5.33 -3.08
C ALA A 55 14.85 -3.94 -3.72
N PHE A 56 14.01 -2.95 -3.39
CA PHE A 56 14.17 -1.56 -3.85
C PHE A 56 14.80 -0.64 -2.79
N GLY A 57 15.39 -1.21 -1.73
CA GLY A 57 16.03 -0.44 -0.67
C GLY A 57 15.07 0.27 0.28
N ILE A 58 13.77 -0.03 0.23
CA ILE A 58 12.75 0.51 1.13
C ILE A 58 12.65 -0.39 2.36
N THR A 59 13.52 -0.17 3.34
CA THR A 59 13.61 -1.02 4.54
C THR A 59 13.12 -0.34 5.82
N THR A 60 12.85 0.96 5.77
CA THR A 60 12.42 1.75 6.93
C THR A 60 11.14 2.55 6.65
N VAL A 61 10.52 3.04 7.72
CA VAL A 61 9.26 3.79 7.69
C VAL A 61 9.32 5.04 6.81
N LYS A 62 10.45 5.77 6.80
CA LYS A 62 10.55 7.04 6.06
C LYS A 62 10.50 6.87 4.54
N PRO A 63 11.33 6.02 3.90
CA PRO A 63 11.23 5.74 2.47
C PRO A 63 9.83 5.30 2.05
N LEU A 64 9.21 4.36 2.79
CA LEU A 64 7.83 3.93 2.52
C LEU A 64 6.85 5.09 2.58
N ARG A 65 6.91 5.92 3.63
CA ARG A 65 6.00 7.07 3.75
C ARG A 65 6.19 8.07 2.62
N LEU A 66 7.42 8.27 2.16
CA LEU A 66 7.70 9.17 1.04
C LEU A 66 7.15 8.61 -0.28
N LEU A 67 7.33 7.31 -0.53
CA LEU A 67 6.74 6.60 -1.68
C LEU A 67 5.21 6.80 -1.71
N MET A 68 4.52 6.41 -0.64
CA MET A 68 3.06 6.51 -0.55
C MET A 68 2.56 7.96 -0.73
N LYS A 69 3.30 8.94 -0.19
CA LYS A 69 2.94 10.36 -0.34
C LYS A 69 3.14 10.89 -1.75
N LYS A 70 4.19 10.44 -2.45
CA LYS A 70 4.52 10.87 -3.81
C LYS A 70 3.42 10.45 -4.78
N HIS A 71 2.95 9.20 -4.66
CA HIS A 71 2.03 8.60 -5.63
C HIS A 71 0.56 8.61 -5.21
N ARG A 72 0.23 9.16 -4.03
CA ARG A 72 -1.15 9.26 -3.51
C ARG A 72 -2.15 9.79 -4.54
N ARG A 73 -1.78 10.81 -5.31
CA ARG A 73 -2.71 11.43 -6.28
C ARG A 73 -2.99 10.53 -7.48
N ALA A 74 -1.99 9.79 -7.97
CA ALA A 74 -2.15 8.86 -9.07
C ALA A 74 -3.06 7.70 -8.66
N LEU A 75 -2.80 7.10 -7.49
CA LEU A 75 -3.65 6.04 -6.91
C LEU A 75 -5.11 6.48 -6.78
N LEU A 76 -5.36 7.68 -6.25
CA LEU A 76 -6.72 8.20 -6.12
C LEU A 76 -7.40 8.47 -7.47
N GLN A 77 -6.65 8.68 -8.54
CA GLN A 77 -7.21 8.82 -9.89
C GLN A 77 -7.57 7.46 -10.48
N GLU A 78 -6.73 6.43 -10.26
CA GLU A 78 -7.01 5.07 -10.69
C GLU A 78 -8.23 4.48 -9.98
N GLU A 79 -8.34 4.62 -8.66
CA GLU A 79 -9.50 4.12 -7.90
C GLU A 79 -10.83 4.83 -8.25
N ARG A 80 -10.77 5.95 -8.97
CA ARG A 80 -11.95 6.67 -9.48
C ARG A 80 -12.41 6.19 -10.85
N ILE A 81 -11.67 5.27 -11.47
CA ILE A 81 -12.06 4.70 -12.75
C ILE A 81 -13.34 3.89 -12.53
N VAL A 82 -14.38 4.26 -13.27
CA VAL A 82 -15.69 3.61 -13.22
C VAL A 82 -15.62 2.34 -14.06
N MET A 83 -15.82 1.20 -13.41
CA MET A 83 -15.92 -0.12 -14.02
C MET A 83 -17.30 -0.34 -14.65
N ARG A 84 -17.39 -1.31 -15.56
CA ARG A 84 -18.69 -1.70 -16.11
C ARG A 84 -19.51 -2.39 -15.03
N ARG A 85 -20.83 -2.19 -14.99
CA ARG A 85 -21.71 -2.85 -14.00
C ARG A 85 -21.54 -4.37 -13.98
N ALA A 86 -21.37 -5.00 -15.14
CA ALA A 86 -21.15 -6.45 -15.24
C ALA A 86 -19.83 -6.88 -14.56
N GLU A 87 -18.77 -6.11 -14.76
CA GLU A 87 -17.46 -6.31 -14.13
C GLU A 87 -17.53 -6.11 -12.62
N THR A 88 -18.16 -5.03 -12.15
CA THR A 88 -18.40 -4.78 -10.72
C THR A 88 -19.16 -5.93 -10.05
N LEU A 89 -20.20 -6.47 -10.71
CA LEU A 89 -20.98 -7.59 -10.19
C LEU A 89 -20.18 -8.89 -10.18
N HIS A 90 -19.33 -9.11 -11.19
CA HIS A 90 -18.44 -10.26 -11.26
C HIS A 90 -17.39 -10.22 -10.15
N LEU A 91 -16.65 -9.10 -10.01
CA LEU A 91 -15.66 -8.92 -8.94
C LEU A 91 -16.27 -9.04 -7.54
N ARG A 92 -17.53 -8.63 -7.37
CA ARG A 92 -18.24 -8.83 -6.09
C ARG A 92 -18.48 -10.30 -5.77
N THR A 93 -18.55 -11.18 -6.77
CA THR A 93 -18.68 -12.62 -6.56
C THR A 93 -17.34 -13.31 -6.30
N GLU A 94 -16.23 -12.65 -6.59
CA GLU A 94 -14.88 -13.12 -6.30
C GLU A 94 -14.47 -12.87 -4.84
N TRP A 95 -13.29 -13.35 -4.48
CA TRP A 95 -12.78 -13.28 -3.12
C TRP A 95 -12.51 -11.82 -2.71
N ARG A 96 -12.94 -11.44 -1.49
CA ARG A 96 -12.77 -10.11 -0.84
C ARG A 96 -13.50 -8.93 -1.50
N PRO A 97 -14.86 -8.92 -1.45
CA PRO A 97 -15.67 -7.86 -2.04
C PRO A 97 -15.54 -6.48 -1.37
N ASP A 98 -14.85 -6.37 -0.23
CA ASP A 98 -14.75 -5.13 0.57
C ASP A 98 -14.08 -3.96 -0.18
N GLY A 99 -13.28 -4.28 -1.20
CA GLY A 99 -12.69 -3.31 -2.12
C GLY A 99 -13.67 -2.69 -3.11
N ILE A 100 -14.85 -3.29 -3.33
CA ILE A 100 -15.78 -2.92 -4.40
C ILE A 100 -16.90 -1.99 -3.89
N ASP A 101 -17.01 -0.81 -4.49
CA ASP A 101 -18.17 0.06 -4.34
C ASP A 101 -19.15 -0.18 -5.50
N VAL A 102 -20.22 -0.93 -5.22
CA VAL A 102 -21.24 -1.30 -6.21
C VAL A 102 -22.13 -0.11 -6.60
N HIS A 103 -22.20 0.92 -5.76
CA HIS A 103 -22.99 2.12 -6.04
C HIS A 103 -22.23 3.05 -6.99
N ALA A 104 -20.94 3.25 -6.72
CA ALA A 104 -20.05 4.04 -7.57
C ALA A 104 -19.52 3.26 -8.80
N ASN A 105 -19.63 1.92 -8.80
CA ASN A 105 -18.96 1.02 -9.73
C ASN A 105 -17.44 1.24 -9.77
N THR A 106 -16.81 1.37 -8.61
CA THR A 106 -15.36 1.58 -8.50
C THR A 106 -14.74 0.52 -7.60
N SER A 107 -13.47 0.18 -7.85
CA SER A 107 -12.67 -0.67 -6.98
C SER A 107 -11.62 0.16 -6.24
N ARG A 108 -11.33 -0.21 -5.00
CA ARG A 108 -10.24 0.33 -4.21
C ARG A 108 -9.21 -0.75 -3.97
N TYR A 109 -7.94 -0.38 -3.95
CA TYR A 109 -6.88 -1.34 -3.66
C TYR A 109 -6.85 -1.70 -2.17
N ALA A 110 -6.46 -2.94 -1.86
CA ALA A 110 -6.03 -3.27 -0.51
C ALA A 110 -4.67 -2.61 -0.24
N ILE A 111 -4.20 -2.64 1.01
CA ILE A 111 -2.87 -2.11 1.36
C ILE A 111 -1.76 -2.67 0.46
N GLY A 112 -1.81 -3.97 0.13
CA GLY A 112 -0.90 -4.60 -0.82
C GLY A 112 -0.90 -3.94 -2.19
N GLY A 113 -2.08 -3.80 -2.80
CA GLY A 113 -2.25 -3.14 -4.10
C GLY A 113 -1.78 -1.69 -4.08
N LEU A 114 -2.12 -0.90 -3.04
CA LEU A 114 -1.66 0.49 -2.93
C LEU A 114 -0.12 0.59 -2.95
N VAL A 115 0.56 -0.33 -2.25
CA VAL A 115 2.03 -0.33 -2.17
C VAL A 115 2.63 -0.76 -3.50
N ARG A 116 2.19 -1.88 -4.08
CA ARG A 116 2.71 -2.39 -5.36
C ARG A 116 2.49 -1.41 -6.50
N THR A 117 1.28 -0.85 -6.63
CA THR A 117 1.00 0.19 -7.63
C THR A 117 1.83 1.45 -7.37
N SER A 118 2.08 1.85 -6.12
CA SER A 118 3.03 2.94 -5.83
C SER A 118 4.45 2.62 -6.29
N MET A 119 4.89 1.37 -6.15
CA MET A 119 6.20 0.92 -6.60
C MET A 119 6.27 0.89 -8.14
N GLU A 120 5.21 0.46 -8.83
CA GLU A 120 5.09 0.53 -10.28
C GLU A 120 5.22 1.98 -10.79
N HIS A 121 4.58 2.94 -10.13
CA HIS A 121 4.74 4.37 -10.45
C HIS A 121 6.15 4.91 -10.19
N GLU A 122 6.90 4.35 -9.23
CA GLU A 122 8.24 4.82 -8.88
C GLU A 122 9.33 4.18 -9.76
N PHE A 123 9.22 2.88 -10.01
CA PHE A 123 10.28 2.06 -10.59
C PHE A 123 9.92 1.47 -11.96
N GLY A 124 8.69 1.66 -12.42
CA GLY A 124 8.16 1.13 -13.67
C GLY A 124 7.57 -0.27 -13.54
N PHE A 125 6.53 -0.54 -14.34
CA PHE A 125 5.82 -1.83 -14.38
C PHE A 125 6.75 -3.01 -14.67
N GLU A 126 7.62 -2.91 -15.67
CA GLU A 126 8.56 -3.97 -16.05
C GLU A 126 9.46 -4.42 -14.88
N THR A 127 9.85 -3.49 -14.02
CA THR A 127 10.69 -3.76 -12.85
C THR A 127 9.91 -4.45 -11.73
N MET A 128 8.59 -4.30 -11.72
CA MET A 128 7.69 -4.89 -10.72
C MET A 128 7.16 -6.26 -11.12
N LEU A 129 7.25 -6.65 -12.40
CA LEU A 129 6.79 -7.95 -12.93
C LEU A 129 7.17 -9.17 -12.06
N PRO A 130 8.41 -9.31 -11.54
CA PRO A 130 8.78 -10.47 -10.73
C PRO A 130 7.98 -10.61 -9.41
N PHE A 131 7.29 -9.56 -8.98
CA PHE A 131 6.45 -9.55 -7.77
C PHE A 131 4.95 -9.67 -8.09
N HIS A 132 4.58 -9.63 -9.39
CA HIS A 132 3.23 -9.88 -9.86
C HIS A 132 2.99 -11.36 -10.23
N GLU A 133 4.05 -12.14 -10.46
CA GLU A 133 3.93 -13.55 -10.80
C GLU A 133 3.34 -14.34 -9.61
N VAL A 134 2.12 -14.85 -9.81
CA VAL A 134 1.56 -15.90 -8.96
C VAL A 134 2.53 -17.07 -9.01
N ARG A 135 3.07 -17.46 -7.86
CA ARG A 135 3.86 -18.70 -7.75
C ARG A 135 2.93 -19.85 -8.16
N GLU A 136 3.16 -20.45 -9.33
CA GLU A 136 2.46 -21.66 -9.79
C GLU A 136 2.78 -22.90 -8.90
N ASP A 137 3.56 -22.72 -7.82
CA ASP A 137 4.12 -23.78 -6.98
C ASP A 137 3.31 -24.07 -5.69
N GLU A 138 1.99 -23.87 -5.66
CA GLU A 138 1.15 -24.34 -4.54
C GLU A 138 0.37 -25.60 -4.98
N PRO A 139 0.66 -26.79 -4.42
CA PRO A 139 -0.07 -27.99 -4.79
C PRO A 139 -1.50 -27.94 -4.24
N ALA A 140 -2.46 -28.30 -5.09
CA ALA A 140 -3.89 -28.41 -4.81
C ALA A 140 -4.24 -29.40 -3.68
#